data_AF-A0AAD8FPX6-F1
#
_entry.id   AF-A0AAD8FPX6-F1
#
_cell.length_a   1.000
_cell.length_b   1.000
_cell.length_c   1.000
_cell.angle_alpha   90.00
_cell.angle_beta   90.00
_cell.angle_gamma   90.00
#
_symmetry.space_group_name_H-M   'P 1'
#
loop_
_entity.id
_entity.type
_entity.pdbx_description
1 polymer ?
#
loop_
_entity_poly.entity_id
_entity_poly.type
_entity_poly.pdbx_seq_one_letter_code
_entity_poly.pdbx_strand_id
1 'polypeptide(L)'
;MSQSVPKKPVDYYTCAFRKSKMAKFLGCEDHDTYFTNTQRHRIVHEILARTAYGKRKRAEIGIDRLLNEGAYSAAFPLHEGPFKISTFEVDPEQLNSRQVIFQYWGRWSKWYKYQPLDHIREYFGEKIAIYFAWLGFYTAWLLPAAVMGTFVFISGIISMGTNTPAEEICSSGGSYHMCPLCEACSTWNISDICSMAKLGYLFDHPGTVFFSVFMSLWAVTFLEYWKRKNATLAHHWDCMDFQEEEERPRPEFAAMAPTMEQNPVTGVKEPYFPEKARLSRMLTGSMVIVVMLCVVMIFLVTVIMYRGIVSMMMYHTESIVLRTQAGNIANISSSMVNLALILLMGQVYTALAEQLTKWEMHRTQTQYEDAFTFKVFVFQFVNFYSSPFYVAFFKGRFVGYPGHYGKLFGMRNEDCGPGGCLIELAEQLFIIMVGKQIINNIQEFVVPKVKAWLQKRQIRAVRGSRISQEPKLGGGLRADRV
;
A
#
# COMPACT_ATOMS: atom_id res chain seq x y z
N MET A 1 1.47 28.72 -2.53
CA MET A 1 1.72 27.35 -2.01
C MET A 1 3.15 27.15 -1.52
N SER A 2 4.14 27.87 -2.04
CA SER A 2 5.51 27.89 -1.50
C SER A 2 5.53 28.42 -0.06
N GLN A 3 6.43 27.85 0.75
CA GLN A 3 6.77 28.31 2.08
C GLN A 3 8.29 28.30 2.17
N SER A 4 8.89 29.37 2.69
CA SER A 4 10.31 29.38 3.03
C SER A 4 10.52 28.49 4.25
N VAL A 5 11.19 27.36 4.05
CA VAL A 5 11.58 26.44 5.12
C VAL A 5 13.01 26.80 5.54
N PRO A 6 13.27 27.01 6.84
CA PRO A 6 14.61 27.32 7.33
C PRO A 6 15.59 26.17 7.05
N LYS A 7 16.91 26.47 7.04
CA LYS A 7 17.98 25.50 6.77
C LYS A 7 17.79 24.71 5.47
N LYS A 8 17.64 25.40 4.34
CA LYS A 8 17.58 24.68 3.07
C LYS A 8 18.94 23.99 2.84
N PRO A 9 18.98 22.68 2.55
CA PRO A 9 20.22 22.00 2.24
C PRO A 9 20.89 22.68 1.05
N VAL A 10 22.19 22.90 1.15
CA VAL A 10 22.95 23.55 0.08
C VAL A 10 23.21 22.52 -1.01
N ASP A 11 22.87 22.85 -2.25
CA ASP A 11 23.05 21.97 -3.40
C ASP A 11 24.40 22.28 -4.07
N TYR A 12 25.26 21.26 -4.18
CA TYR A 12 26.57 21.36 -4.79
C TYR A 12 26.73 20.25 -5.83
N TYR A 13 27.58 20.46 -6.83
CA TYR A 13 28.01 19.35 -7.70
C TYR A 13 28.76 18.32 -6.86
N THR A 14 28.22 17.11 -6.74
CA THR A 14 28.87 16.05 -5.97
C THR A 14 29.51 15.00 -6.87
N CYS A 15 30.45 14.26 -6.30
CA CYS A 15 31.04 13.08 -6.91
C CYS A 15 31.20 12.03 -5.81
N ALA A 16 31.33 10.75 -6.19
CA ALA A 16 31.55 9.68 -5.24
C ALA A 16 32.70 10.02 -4.28
N PHE A 17 32.41 9.95 -2.97
CA PHE A 17 33.37 10.35 -1.95
C PHE A 17 34.63 9.48 -2.03
N ARG A 18 35.79 10.12 -2.20
CA ARG A 18 37.09 9.46 -2.17
C ARG A 18 37.98 10.18 -1.18
N LYS A 19 38.51 9.45 -0.19
CA LYS A 19 39.46 9.99 0.80
C LYS A 19 40.66 10.69 0.14
N SER A 20 41.15 10.16 -0.98
CA SER A 20 42.25 10.77 -1.75
C SER A 20 41.92 12.14 -2.35
N LYS A 21 40.64 12.47 -2.53
CA LYS A 21 40.15 13.74 -3.08
C LYS A 21 39.48 14.60 -2.01
N MET A 22 39.68 14.33 -0.72
CA MET A 22 38.97 14.99 0.38
C MET A 22 39.05 16.53 0.33
N ALA A 23 40.22 17.08 -0.03
CA ALA A 23 40.42 18.53 -0.17
C ALA A 23 39.58 19.19 -1.28
N LYS A 24 38.92 18.41 -2.15
CA LYS A 24 38.01 18.92 -3.19
C LYS A 24 36.56 19.04 -2.72
N PHE A 25 36.24 18.50 -1.54
CA PHE A 25 34.89 18.55 -0.99
C PHE A 25 34.73 19.75 -0.07
N LEU A 26 33.60 20.44 -0.18
CA LEU A 26 33.26 21.59 0.65
C LEU A 26 33.01 21.15 2.09
N GLY A 27 33.42 21.98 3.07
CA GLY A 27 33.24 21.69 4.49
C GLY A 27 34.19 20.63 5.05
N CYS A 28 35.24 20.23 4.31
CA CYS A 28 36.18 19.20 4.77
C CYS A 28 37.02 19.59 6.00
N GLU A 29 37.03 20.88 6.37
CA GLU A 29 37.75 21.38 7.54
C GLU A 29 37.04 21.06 8.86
N ASP A 30 35.70 20.97 8.86
CA ASP A 30 34.91 20.64 10.04
C ASP A 30 34.54 19.15 10.02
N HIS A 31 35.33 18.36 10.75
CA HIS A 31 35.13 16.92 10.86
C HIS A 31 33.80 16.52 11.51
N ASP A 32 33.20 17.37 12.33
CA ASP A 32 31.98 17.04 13.07
C ASP A 32 30.71 17.21 12.22
N THR A 33 30.72 18.18 11.30
CA THR A 33 29.56 18.54 10.47
C THR A 33 29.64 18.04 9.03
N TYR A 34 30.82 17.62 8.56
CA TYR A 34 31.04 17.20 7.17
C TYR A 34 30.11 16.06 6.71
N PHE A 35 29.90 15.03 7.54
CA PHE A 35 28.95 13.95 7.25
C PHE A 35 27.62 14.20 7.97
N THR A 36 26.53 14.13 7.21
CA THR A 36 25.19 14.24 7.80
C THR A 36 24.91 13.07 8.74
N ASN A 37 24.05 13.26 9.74
CA ASN A 37 23.70 12.19 10.67
C ASN A 37 23.15 10.95 9.95
N THR A 38 22.40 11.13 8.88
CA THR A 38 21.89 10.04 8.02
C THR A 38 23.03 9.28 7.34
N GLN A 39 24.04 9.98 6.79
CA GLN A 39 25.23 9.34 6.22
C GLN A 39 26.03 8.58 7.28
N ARG A 40 26.21 9.16 8.47
CA ARG A 40 26.89 8.52 9.61
C ARG A 40 26.17 7.23 10.02
N HIS A 41 24.84 7.27 10.17
CA HIS A 41 24.03 6.09 10.47
C HIS A 41 24.15 5.02 9.39
N ARG A 42 24.14 5.41 8.10
CA ARG A 42 24.32 4.49 6.97
C ARG A 42 25.70 3.81 7.01
N ILE A 43 26.76 4.56 7.26
CA ILE A 43 28.13 4.02 7.36
C ILE A 43 28.24 3.05 8.55
N VAL A 44 27.71 3.43 9.72
CA VAL A 44 27.74 2.57 10.91
C VAL A 44 26.95 1.29 10.70
N HIS A 45 25.74 1.37 10.13
CA HIS A 45 24.93 0.20 9.81
C HIS A 45 25.67 -0.73 8.85
N GLU A 46 26.34 -0.17 7.84
CA GLU A 46 27.13 -0.93 6.88
C GLU A 46 28.32 -1.66 7.52
N ILE A 47 28.98 -1.02 8.50
CA ILE A 47 30.04 -1.67 9.29
C ILE A 47 29.45 -2.83 10.08
N LEU A 48 28.35 -2.61 10.81
CA LEU A 48 27.69 -3.62 11.63
C LEU A 48 27.14 -4.80 10.83
N ALA A 49 26.65 -4.56 9.61
CA ALA A 49 26.19 -5.61 8.70
C ALA A 49 27.35 -6.49 8.17
N ARG A 50 28.58 -5.97 8.16
CA ARG A 50 29.77 -6.65 7.63
C ARG A 50 30.68 -7.28 8.66
N THR A 51 30.64 -6.81 9.89
CA THR A 51 31.53 -7.30 10.94
C THR A 51 31.29 -8.79 11.15
N ALA A 52 32.34 -9.59 10.94
CA ALA A 52 32.34 -11.00 11.26
C ALA A 52 32.62 -11.16 12.75
N TYR A 53 31.75 -11.85 13.46
CA TYR A 53 31.93 -12.17 14.88
C TYR A 53 32.48 -13.59 15.10
N GLY A 54 32.55 -14.40 14.04
CA GLY A 54 33.11 -15.75 14.10
C GLY A 54 33.64 -16.27 12.76
N LYS A 55 33.44 -17.55 12.47
CA LYS A 55 33.97 -18.19 11.26
C LYS A 55 33.14 -17.79 10.04
N ARG A 56 33.78 -17.13 9.06
CA ARG A 56 33.17 -16.79 7.77
C ARG A 56 32.60 -18.01 7.03
N LYS A 57 33.22 -19.18 7.16
CA LYS A 57 32.72 -20.46 6.60
C LYS A 57 31.38 -20.91 7.18
N ARG A 58 31.03 -20.46 8.38
CA ARG A 58 29.74 -20.72 9.05
C ARG A 58 28.80 -19.53 8.97
N ALA A 59 29.18 -18.50 8.20
CA ALA A 59 28.38 -17.31 7.98
C ALA A 59 28.02 -16.52 9.26
N GLU A 60 28.94 -16.51 10.22
CA GLU A 60 28.84 -15.74 11.47
C GLU A 60 29.23 -14.27 11.20
N ILE A 61 28.39 -13.57 10.43
CA ILE A 61 28.63 -12.21 9.94
C ILE A 61 27.36 -11.39 10.10
N GLY A 62 27.53 -10.13 10.52
CA GLY A 62 26.48 -9.13 10.47
C GLY A 62 25.56 -9.13 11.70
N ILE A 63 24.98 -7.96 11.96
CA ILE A 63 24.06 -7.75 13.07
C ILE A 63 22.69 -8.41 12.88
N ASP A 64 22.23 -8.56 11.63
CA ASP A 64 20.89 -9.11 11.33
C ASP A 64 20.74 -10.55 11.82
N ARG A 65 21.81 -11.35 11.71
CA ARG A 65 21.82 -12.72 12.23
C ARG A 65 21.75 -12.77 13.75
N LEU A 66 22.48 -11.88 14.44
CA LEU A 66 22.45 -11.77 15.89
C LEU A 66 21.07 -11.33 16.41
N LEU A 67 20.35 -10.51 15.65
CA LEU A 67 18.95 -10.17 15.93
C LEU A 67 18.03 -11.37 15.73
N ASN A 68 18.20 -12.12 14.63
CA ASN A 68 17.38 -13.31 14.33
C ASN A 68 17.61 -14.45 15.34
N GLU A 69 18.85 -14.64 15.81
CA GLU A 69 19.20 -15.62 16.85
C GLU A 69 18.79 -15.16 18.25
N GLY A 70 18.32 -13.92 18.41
CA GLY A 70 17.89 -13.35 19.70
C GLY A 70 19.05 -12.93 20.62
N ALA A 71 20.28 -12.90 20.12
CA ALA A 71 21.44 -12.39 20.85
C ALA A 71 21.34 -10.88 21.11
N TYR A 72 20.81 -10.13 20.13
CA TYR A 72 20.38 -8.73 20.31
C TYR A 72 18.87 -8.61 20.21
N SER A 73 18.28 -7.72 21.01
CA SER A 73 16.83 -7.49 20.98
C SER A 73 16.41 -6.51 19.89
N ALA A 74 17.22 -5.49 19.59
CA ALA A 74 16.93 -4.48 18.59
C ALA A 74 18.20 -3.71 18.17
N ALA A 75 18.23 -3.24 16.93
CA ALA A 75 19.23 -2.30 16.42
C ALA A 75 18.50 -1.20 15.63
N PHE A 76 18.69 0.07 16.02
CA PHE A 76 18.03 1.21 15.38
C PHE A 76 18.85 2.49 15.54
N PRO A 77 18.80 3.43 14.57
CA PRO A 77 19.41 4.74 14.71
C PRO A 77 18.61 5.61 15.69
N LEU A 78 19.28 6.55 16.35
CA LEU A 78 18.63 7.51 17.24
C LEU A 78 18.10 8.71 16.45
N HIS A 79 16.91 9.18 16.82
CA HIS A 79 16.36 10.42 16.28
C HIS A 79 17.00 11.65 16.93
N GLU A 80 17.19 12.70 16.16
CA GLU A 80 17.61 14.01 16.66
C GLU A 80 16.52 14.62 17.55
N GLY A 81 16.78 14.70 18.86
CA GLY A 81 15.99 15.45 19.84
C GLY A 81 14.47 15.20 19.87
N PRO A 82 13.73 16.03 20.63
CA PRO A 82 12.28 15.98 20.68
C PRO A 82 11.64 16.60 19.43
N PHE A 83 10.50 16.05 18.99
CA PHE A 83 9.72 16.61 17.88
C PHE A 83 8.89 17.84 18.26
N LYS A 84 8.60 18.01 19.56
CA LYS A 84 7.87 19.17 20.09
C LYS A 84 8.85 20.33 20.30
N ILE A 85 8.41 21.53 20.00
CA ILE A 85 9.12 22.76 20.32
C ILE A 85 8.87 23.04 21.81
N SER A 86 9.87 23.54 22.52
CA SER A 86 9.68 24.06 23.87
C SER A 86 8.69 25.23 23.83
N THR A 87 8.05 25.56 24.95
CA THR A 87 7.03 26.62 25.01
C THR A 87 7.60 28.02 24.71
N PHE A 88 8.92 28.16 24.66
CA PHE A 88 9.62 29.40 24.34
C PHE A 88 9.75 29.55 22.81
N GLU A 89 9.52 30.75 22.30
CA GLU A 89 9.76 31.07 20.88
C GLU A 89 11.26 30.94 20.60
N VAL A 90 11.64 29.85 19.91
CA VAL A 90 13.00 29.60 19.45
C VAL A 90 13.11 30.09 18.01
N ASP A 91 14.19 30.78 17.68
CA ASP A 91 14.46 31.22 16.32
C ASP A 91 14.37 30.05 15.32
N PRO A 92 13.73 30.25 14.15
CA PRO A 92 13.55 29.18 13.15
C PRO A 92 14.86 28.51 12.70
N GLU A 93 16.00 29.20 12.81
CA GLU A 93 17.33 28.69 12.46
C GLU A 93 17.98 27.84 13.56
N GLN A 94 17.48 27.89 14.80
CA GLN A 94 17.97 27.02 15.88
C GLN A 94 17.16 25.73 15.99
N LEU A 95 16.11 25.57 15.17
CA LEU A 95 15.29 24.37 15.15
C LEU A 95 16.10 23.15 14.71
N ASN A 96 15.84 22.03 15.38
CA ASN A 96 16.37 20.74 15.01
C ASN A 96 15.69 20.22 13.73
N SER A 97 16.38 19.42 12.90
CA SER A 97 15.85 18.91 11.62
C SER A 97 14.51 18.20 11.81
N ARG A 98 14.37 17.43 12.89
CA ARG A 98 13.10 16.78 13.28
C ARG A 98 11.97 17.76 13.56
N GLN A 99 12.28 18.88 14.23
CA GLN A 99 11.29 19.91 14.55
C GLN A 99 10.86 20.69 13.30
N VAL A 100 11.81 20.96 12.39
CA VAL A 100 11.53 21.58 11.08
C VAL A 100 10.55 20.71 10.29
N ILE A 101 10.86 19.42 10.11
CA ILE A 101 9.99 18.51 9.36
C ILE A 101 8.61 18.41 10.01
N PHE A 102 8.53 18.34 11.33
CA PHE A 102 7.23 18.28 12.03
C PHE A 102 6.42 19.57 11.85
N GLN A 103 7.02 20.75 11.91
CA GLN A 103 6.31 22.03 11.85
C GLN A 103 5.89 22.42 10.43
N TYR A 104 6.71 22.09 9.43
CA TYR A 104 6.52 22.53 8.05
C TYR A 104 5.89 21.46 7.15
N TRP A 105 5.86 20.20 7.58
CA TRP A 105 5.29 19.09 6.79
C TRP A 105 4.39 18.16 7.62
N GLY A 106 4.85 17.64 8.77
CA GLY A 106 4.15 16.63 9.57
C GLY A 106 2.88 17.06 10.32
N ARG A 107 2.34 18.26 10.05
CA ARG A 107 1.11 18.79 10.67
C ARG A 107 -0.05 18.77 9.69
N TRP A 108 -1.22 18.35 10.17
CA TRP A 108 -2.47 18.38 9.41
C TRP A 108 -2.79 19.75 8.82
N SER A 109 -2.43 20.85 9.50
CA SER A 109 -2.66 22.21 9.00
C SER A 109 -1.80 22.60 7.79
N LYS A 110 -0.80 21.79 7.40
CA LYS A 110 0.12 22.08 6.29
C LYS A 110 -0.19 21.31 5.01
N TRP A 111 -1.35 20.65 4.91
CA TRP A 111 -1.74 19.83 3.76
C TRP A 111 -1.75 20.57 2.40
N TYR A 112 -1.98 21.90 2.39
CA TYR A 112 -2.06 22.72 1.18
C TYR A 112 -0.71 23.31 0.73
N LYS A 113 0.37 23.06 1.48
CA LYS A 113 1.72 23.56 1.18
C LYS A 113 2.52 22.53 0.37
N TYR A 114 3.50 23.01 -0.40
CA TYR A 114 4.43 22.09 -1.07
C TYR A 114 5.28 21.31 -0.06
N GLN A 115 5.57 20.06 -0.40
CA GLN A 115 6.38 19.18 0.45
C GLN A 115 7.87 19.58 0.35
N PRO A 116 8.57 19.75 1.49
CA PRO A 116 10.00 20.04 1.51
C PRO A 116 10.81 18.76 1.30
N LEU A 117 10.96 18.32 0.05
CA LEU A 117 11.59 17.04 -0.30
C LEU A 117 13.05 16.95 0.14
N ASP A 118 13.82 18.04 0.05
CA ASP A 118 15.24 18.04 0.38
C ASP A 118 15.47 17.83 1.89
N HIS A 119 14.64 18.45 2.74
CA HIS A 119 14.66 18.23 4.19
C HIS A 119 14.25 16.80 4.57
N ILE A 120 13.26 16.23 3.86
CA ILE A 120 12.83 14.84 4.07
C ILE A 120 13.98 13.90 3.68
N ARG A 121 14.67 14.16 2.57
CA ARG A 121 15.85 13.40 2.14
C ARG A 121 16.97 13.46 3.16
N GLU A 122 17.33 14.66 3.63
CA GLU A 122 18.45 14.81 4.57
C GLU A 122 18.21 14.04 5.88
N TYR A 123 16.97 13.99 6.36
CA TYR A 123 16.63 13.34 7.63
C TYR A 123 16.32 11.85 7.53
N PHE A 124 15.62 11.42 6.47
CA PHE A 124 15.16 10.03 6.31
C PHE A 124 15.92 9.23 5.24
N GLY A 125 16.68 9.91 4.38
CA GLY A 125 17.36 9.32 3.23
C GLY A 125 16.52 9.31 1.95
N GLU A 126 17.18 8.93 0.86
CA GLU A 126 16.65 9.01 -0.50
C GLU A 126 15.45 8.08 -0.74
N LYS A 127 15.45 6.87 -0.16
CA LYS A 127 14.36 5.88 -0.32
C LYS A 127 13.02 6.39 0.20
N ILE A 128 13.02 7.13 1.32
CA ILE A 128 11.79 7.70 1.89
C ILE A 128 11.42 9.00 1.15
N ALA A 129 12.40 9.81 0.77
CA ALA A 129 12.16 11.04 0.02
C ALA A 129 11.55 10.78 -1.36
N ILE A 130 12.01 9.77 -2.11
CA ILE A 130 11.45 9.44 -3.42
C ILE A 130 9.99 8.97 -3.32
N TYR A 131 9.64 8.24 -2.26
CA TYR A 131 8.25 7.84 -1.99
C TYR A 131 7.33 9.06 -1.84
N PHE A 132 7.74 10.05 -1.02
CA PHE A 132 6.94 11.27 -0.84
C PHE A 132 6.94 12.16 -2.09
N ALA A 133 8.05 12.21 -2.83
CA ALA A 133 8.12 12.90 -4.11
C ALA A 133 7.12 12.30 -5.12
N TRP A 134 7.06 10.98 -5.23
CA TRP A 134 6.09 10.27 -6.07
C TRP A 134 4.66 10.52 -5.61
N LEU A 135 4.40 10.39 -4.31
CA LEU A 135 3.06 10.58 -3.74
C LEU A 135 2.53 12.00 -3.96
N GLY A 136 3.37 13.02 -3.73
CA GLY A 136 3.02 14.42 -3.97
C GLY A 136 2.77 14.71 -5.45
N PHE A 137 3.61 14.15 -6.33
CA PHE A 137 3.45 14.26 -7.78
C PHE A 137 2.14 13.60 -8.26
N TYR A 138 1.88 12.36 -7.81
CA TYR A 138 0.66 11.63 -8.13
C TYR A 138 -0.60 12.36 -7.64
N THR A 139 -0.59 12.89 -6.42
CA THR A 139 -1.72 13.67 -5.88
C THR A 139 -2.00 14.93 -6.70
N ALA A 140 -0.95 15.65 -7.12
CA ALA A 140 -1.09 16.83 -7.96
C ALA A 140 -1.65 16.48 -9.35
N TRP A 141 -1.22 15.35 -9.94
CA TRP A 141 -1.71 14.87 -11.24
C TRP A 141 -3.12 14.29 -11.20
N LEU A 142 -3.57 13.77 -10.06
CA LEU A 142 -4.95 13.36 -9.87
C LEU A 142 -5.92 14.55 -9.87
N LEU A 143 -5.48 15.78 -9.59
CA LEU A 143 -6.35 16.95 -9.54
C LEU A 143 -7.05 17.24 -10.89
N PRO A 144 -6.35 17.33 -12.05
CA PRO A 144 -7.01 17.41 -13.36
C PRO A 144 -8.03 16.29 -13.61
N ALA A 145 -7.69 15.05 -13.26
CA ALA A 145 -8.58 13.91 -13.44
C ALA A 145 -9.83 14.01 -12.55
N ALA A 146 -9.68 14.44 -11.30
CA ALA A 146 -10.78 14.67 -10.38
C ALA A 146 -11.69 15.81 -10.84
N VAL A 147 -11.14 16.91 -11.37
CA VAL A 147 -11.92 18.03 -11.91
C VAL A 147 -12.74 17.57 -13.12
N MET A 148 -12.12 16.88 -14.08
CA MET A 148 -12.80 16.37 -15.27
C MET A 148 -13.87 15.32 -14.91
N GLY A 149 -13.56 14.37 -14.03
CA GLY A 149 -14.51 13.37 -13.56
C GLY A 149 -15.70 14.00 -12.82
N THR A 150 -15.45 14.99 -11.96
CA THR A 150 -16.51 15.74 -11.27
C THR A 150 -17.39 16.51 -12.24
N PHE A 151 -16.80 17.14 -13.26
CA PHE A 151 -17.55 17.85 -14.30
C PHE A 151 -18.49 16.90 -15.06
N VAL A 152 -18.00 15.74 -15.50
CA VAL A 152 -18.81 14.74 -16.18
C VAL A 152 -19.93 14.21 -15.28
N PHE A 153 -19.62 13.94 -14.01
CA PHE A 153 -20.59 13.48 -13.02
C PHE A 153 -21.70 14.50 -12.77
N ILE A 154 -21.35 15.78 -12.57
CA ILE A 154 -22.33 16.87 -12.41
C ILE A 154 -23.18 17.01 -13.67
N SER A 155 -22.60 16.90 -14.87
CA SER A 155 -23.39 16.92 -16.12
C SER A 155 -24.40 15.78 -16.17
N GLY A 156 -24.02 14.58 -15.73
CA GLY A 156 -24.92 13.43 -15.64
C GLY A 156 -26.08 13.67 -14.66
N ILE A 157 -25.83 14.32 -13.51
CA ILE A 157 -26.88 14.71 -12.55
C ILE A 157 -27.87 15.68 -13.20
N ILE A 158 -27.38 16.70 -13.91
CA ILE A 158 -28.22 17.72 -14.56
C ILE A 158 -29.08 17.09 -15.67
N SER A 159 -28.49 16.19 -16.47
CA SER A 159 -29.16 15.53 -17.59
C SER A 159 -30.01 14.31 -17.20
N MET A 160 -29.97 13.88 -15.93
CA MET A 160 -30.69 12.70 -15.44
C MET A 160 -32.21 12.78 -15.65
N GLY A 161 -32.78 13.98 -15.59
CA GLY A 161 -34.22 14.22 -15.77
C GLY A 161 -34.71 14.28 -17.21
N THR A 162 -33.80 14.30 -18.20
CA THR A 162 -34.16 14.43 -19.63
C THR A 162 -34.00 13.12 -20.40
N ASN A 163 -33.71 12.02 -19.71
CA ASN A 163 -33.36 10.75 -20.33
C ASN A 163 -34.62 9.96 -20.73
N THR A 164 -34.87 9.84 -22.03
CA THR A 164 -36.09 9.19 -22.57
C THR A 164 -36.28 7.74 -22.13
N PRO A 165 -35.27 6.84 -22.09
CA PRO A 165 -35.47 5.46 -21.66
C PRO A 165 -35.78 5.34 -20.16
N ALA A 166 -35.21 6.21 -19.33
CA ALA A 166 -35.52 6.22 -17.90
C ALA A 166 -36.93 6.78 -17.65
N GLU A 167 -37.35 7.80 -18.41
CA GLU A 167 -38.71 8.35 -18.38
C GLU A 167 -39.74 7.27 -18.77
N GLU A 168 -39.49 6.52 -19.85
CA GLU A 168 -40.36 5.43 -20.33
C GLU A 168 -40.54 4.31 -19.30
N ILE A 169 -39.45 3.90 -18.61
CA ILE A 169 -39.50 2.92 -17.53
C ILE A 169 -40.38 3.44 -16.38
N CYS A 170 -40.21 4.70 -16.00
CA CYS A 170 -40.96 5.33 -14.91
C CYS A 170 -42.44 5.58 -15.27
N SER A 171 -42.75 5.93 -16.51
CA SER A 171 -44.11 6.22 -16.98
C SER A 171 -44.91 4.98 -17.36
N SER A 172 -44.28 3.79 -17.38
CA SER A 172 -44.92 2.53 -17.78
C SER A 172 -46.10 2.10 -16.90
N GLY A 173 -46.26 2.67 -15.70
CA GLY A 173 -47.44 2.45 -14.84
C GLY A 173 -47.73 0.98 -14.48
N GLY A 174 -46.71 0.11 -14.54
CA GLY A 174 -46.84 -1.33 -14.26
C GLY A 174 -47.41 -2.16 -15.42
N SER A 175 -47.51 -1.61 -16.62
CA SER A 175 -48.03 -2.32 -17.81
C SER A 175 -47.15 -3.49 -18.30
N TYR A 176 -45.84 -3.45 -18.01
CA TYR A 176 -44.88 -4.49 -18.39
C TYR A 176 -44.46 -5.32 -17.18
N HIS A 177 -44.90 -6.58 -17.15
CA HIS A 177 -44.47 -7.58 -16.18
C HIS A 177 -43.22 -8.31 -16.66
N MET A 178 -42.21 -8.37 -15.80
CA MET A 178 -40.95 -9.06 -16.06
C MET A 178 -40.96 -10.48 -15.49
N CYS A 179 -40.18 -11.37 -16.12
CA CYS A 179 -40.02 -12.75 -15.68
C CYS A 179 -39.37 -12.82 -14.29
N PRO A 180 -39.72 -13.84 -13.48
CA PRO A 180 -39.11 -14.02 -12.18
C PRO A 180 -37.62 -14.36 -12.28
N LEU A 181 -36.83 -13.70 -11.41
CA LEU A 181 -35.38 -13.87 -11.31
C LEU A 181 -34.97 -15.19 -10.64
N CYS A 182 -35.89 -15.83 -9.92
CA CYS A 182 -35.67 -17.11 -9.25
C CYS A 182 -36.87 -18.05 -9.41
N GLU A 183 -36.67 -19.36 -9.24
CA GLU A 183 -37.73 -20.37 -9.41
C GLU A 183 -38.90 -20.18 -8.42
N ALA A 184 -38.64 -19.63 -7.22
CA ALA A 184 -39.64 -19.34 -6.20
C ALA A 184 -40.10 -17.86 -6.16
N CYS A 185 -39.67 -17.03 -7.11
CA CYS A 185 -39.94 -15.59 -7.11
C CYS A 185 -41.24 -15.28 -7.85
N SER A 186 -41.98 -14.26 -7.39
CA SER A 186 -43.12 -13.71 -8.14
C SER A 186 -42.64 -12.86 -9.32
N THR A 187 -43.53 -12.68 -10.30
CA THR A 187 -43.37 -11.65 -11.35
C THR A 187 -43.29 -10.27 -10.71
N TRP A 188 -42.57 -9.35 -11.36
CA TRP A 188 -42.31 -8.01 -10.86
C TRP A 188 -42.51 -6.97 -11.97
N ASN A 189 -42.79 -5.72 -11.60
CA ASN A 189 -43.10 -4.64 -12.54
C ASN A 189 -41.84 -3.84 -12.88
N ILE A 190 -41.67 -3.49 -14.16
CA ILE A 190 -40.49 -2.70 -14.57
C ILE A 190 -40.46 -1.29 -13.95
N SER A 191 -41.62 -0.71 -13.67
CA SER A 191 -41.76 0.60 -13.02
C SER A 191 -41.11 0.67 -11.65
N ASP A 192 -40.98 -0.46 -10.94
CA ASP A 192 -40.41 -0.51 -9.59
C ASP A 192 -38.90 -0.18 -9.58
N ILE A 193 -38.26 -0.25 -10.75
CA ILE A 193 -36.82 0.01 -10.94
C ILE A 193 -36.56 1.48 -11.29
N CYS A 194 -37.59 2.31 -11.45
CA CYS A 194 -37.46 3.70 -11.91
C CYS A 194 -36.30 4.49 -11.25
N SER A 195 -36.11 4.37 -9.93
CA SER A 195 -35.01 5.01 -9.20
C SER A 195 -33.62 4.49 -9.61
N MET A 196 -33.48 3.17 -9.76
CA MET A 196 -32.24 2.52 -10.16
C MET A 196 -31.93 2.75 -11.63
N ALA A 197 -32.94 2.81 -12.51
CA ALA A 197 -32.77 3.14 -13.92
C ALA A 197 -32.26 4.58 -14.11
N LYS A 198 -32.82 5.54 -13.33
CA LYS A 198 -32.32 6.93 -13.29
C LYS A 198 -30.88 7.01 -12.77
N LEU A 199 -30.55 6.24 -11.73
CA LEU A 199 -29.19 6.18 -11.19
C LEU A 199 -28.20 5.53 -12.17
N GLY A 200 -28.63 4.51 -12.93
CA GLY A 200 -27.80 3.84 -13.94
C GLY A 200 -27.35 4.79 -15.04
N TYR A 201 -28.23 5.71 -15.46
CA TYR A 201 -27.91 6.74 -16.46
C TYR A 201 -26.76 7.66 -16.02
N LEU A 202 -26.59 7.93 -14.72
CA LEU A 202 -25.48 8.74 -14.20
C LEU A 202 -24.12 8.14 -14.56
N PHE A 203 -24.03 6.81 -14.53
CA PHE A 203 -22.81 6.06 -14.82
C PHE A 203 -22.65 5.72 -16.31
N ASP A 204 -23.77 5.61 -17.05
CA ASP A 204 -23.79 5.36 -18.50
C ASP A 204 -23.98 6.67 -19.32
N HIS A 205 -23.71 7.82 -18.71
CA HIS A 205 -23.82 9.11 -19.38
C HIS A 205 -22.81 9.19 -20.54
N PRO A 206 -23.16 9.70 -21.74
CA PRO A 206 -22.23 9.79 -22.88
C PRO A 206 -20.90 10.49 -22.57
N GLY A 207 -20.89 11.40 -21.60
CA GLY A 207 -19.67 12.05 -21.10
C GLY A 207 -18.65 11.10 -20.47
N THR A 208 -19.04 9.92 -19.99
CA THR A 208 -18.11 8.91 -19.45
C THR A 208 -17.24 8.29 -20.55
N VAL A 209 -17.72 8.23 -21.79
CA VAL A 209 -16.93 7.82 -22.96
C VAL A 209 -15.81 8.84 -23.22
N PHE A 210 -16.13 10.14 -23.15
CA PHE A 210 -15.10 11.18 -23.26
C PHE A 210 -14.10 11.10 -22.09
N PHE A 211 -14.59 10.84 -20.87
CA PHE A 211 -13.73 10.67 -19.71
C PHE A 211 -12.78 9.47 -19.84
N SER A 212 -13.21 8.35 -20.44
CA SER A 212 -12.35 7.17 -20.60
C SER A 212 -11.15 7.46 -21.53
N VAL A 213 -11.38 8.15 -22.64
CA VAL A 213 -10.32 8.61 -23.57
C VAL A 213 -9.36 9.58 -22.86
N PHE A 214 -9.91 10.53 -22.11
CA PHE A 214 -9.11 11.45 -21.30
C PHE A 214 -8.24 10.69 -20.29
N MET A 215 -8.78 9.71 -19.58
CA MET A 215 -8.05 8.91 -18.59
C MET A 215 -6.91 8.09 -19.22
N SER A 216 -7.10 7.57 -20.44
CA SER A 216 -6.03 6.89 -21.17
C SER A 216 -4.87 7.83 -21.51
N LEU A 217 -5.16 9.04 -22.00
CA LEU A 217 -4.14 10.06 -22.29
C LEU A 217 -3.47 10.59 -21.01
N TRP A 218 -4.26 10.79 -19.95
CA TRP A 218 -3.78 11.18 -18.64
C TRP A 218 -2.78 10.16 -18.08
N ALA A 219 -3.06 8.86 -18.20
CA ALA A 219 -2.17 7.81 -17.68
C ALA A 219 -0.80 7.80 -18.38
N VAL A 220 -0.78 7.94 -19.71
CA VAL A 220 0.47 7.99 -20.49
C VAL A 220 1.26 9.26 -20.16
N THR A 221 0.60 10.41 -20.16
CA THR A 221 1.26 11.69 -19.84
C THR A 221 1.78 11.71 -18.41
N PHE A 222 1.02 11.24 -17.44
CA PHE A 222 1.46 11.09 -16.05
C PHE A 222 2.76 10.29 -15.94
N LEU A 223 2.85 9.13 -16.59
CA LEU A 223 4.04 8.27 -16.53
C LEU A 223 5.26 8.95 -17.18
N GLU A 224 5.10 9.60 -18.32
CA GLU A 224 6.20 10.30 -19.00
C GLU A 224 6.71 11.51 -18.18
N TYR A 225 5.80 12.29 -17.59
CA TYR A 225 6.22 13.37 -16.70
C TYR A 225 6.84 12.86 -15.39
N TRP A 226 6.39 11.71 -14.86
CA TRP A 226 7.04 11.08 -13.72
C TRP A 226 8.47 10.65 -14.06
N LYS A 227 8.71 10.00 -15.22
CA LYS A 227 10.06 9.64 -15.67
C LYS A 227 10.99 10.86 -15.72
N ARG A 228 10.52 11.97 -16.28
CA ARG A 228 11.28 13.24 -16.33
C ARG A 228 11.56 13.79 -14.93
N LYS A 229 10.56 13.79 -14.05
CA LYS A 229 10.72 14.26 -12.66
C LYS A 229 11.67 13.37 -11.87
N ASN A 230 11.56 12.06 -12.02
CA ASN A 230 12.43 11.07 -11.41
C ASN A 230 13.88 11.27 -11.86
N ALA A 231 14.14 11.44 -13.16
CA ALA A 231 15.49 11.72 -13.67
C ALA A 231 16.06 13.03 -13.10
N THR A 232 15.24 14.09 -13.00
CA THR A 232 15.66 15.36 -12.39
C THR A 232 16.02 15.19 -10.91
N LEU A 233 15.21 14.43 -10.16
CA LEU A 233 15.46 14.15 -8.75
C LEU A 233 16.67 13.23 -8.55
N ALA A 234 16.81 12.19 -9.36
CA ALA A 234 17.94 11.27 -9.31
C ALA A 234 19.26 12.00 -9.60
N HIS A 235 19.27 12.94 -10.55
CA HIS A 235 20.43 13.80 -10.79
C HIS A 235 20.68 14.76 -9.61
N HIS A 236 19.65 15.48 -9.15
CA HIS A 236 19.77 16.41 -8.01
C HIS A 236 20.12 15.69 -6.68
N TRP A 237 19.84 14.40 -6.57
CA TRP A 237 20.15 13.58 -5.42
C TRP A 237 21.36 12.67 -5.59
N ASP A 238 22.11 12.83 -6.68
CA ASP A 238 23.33 12.06 -6.98
C ASP A 238 23.13 10.53 -6.92
N CYS A 239 21.96 10.08 -7.39
CA CYS A 239 21.52 8.69 -7.36
C CYS A 239 21.46 8.03 -8.74
N MET A 240 21.91 8.70 -9.81
CA MET A 240 21.78 8.22 -11.20
C MET A 240 22.47 6.87 -11.43
N ASP A 241 23.68 6.66 -10.87
CA ASP A 241 24.52 5.48 -11.15
C ASP A 241 24.70 4.55 -9.94
N PHE A 242 23.89 4.72 -8.89
CA PHE A 242 24.06 3.99 -7.62
C PHE A 242 23.95 2.46 -7.77
N GLN A 243 23.06 1.98 -8.63
CA GLN A 243 22.81 0.55 -8.82
C GLN A 243 23.98 -0.17 -9.49
N GLU A 244 24.65 0.47 -10.46
CA GLU A 244 25.75 -0.15 -11.20
C GLU A 244 27.09 -0.07 -10.45
N GLU A 245 27.33 1.00 -9.68
CA GLU A 245 28.63 1.24 -9.04
C GLU A 245 28.76 0.63 -7.63
N GLU A 246 27.67 0.50 -6.86
CA GLU A 246 27.76 0.23 -5.41
C GLU A 246 26.92 -0.95 -4.88
N GLU A 247 26.06 -1.60 -5.68
CA GLU A 247 25.19 -2.66 -5.15
C GLU A 247 25.96 -3.95 -4.82
N ARG A 248 25.95 -4.33 -3.54
CA ARG A 248 26.67 -5.50 -3.01
C ARG A 248 25.73 -6.69 -2.78
N PRO A 249 26.26 -7.92 -2.71
CA PRO A 249 25.44 -9.06 -2.34
C PRO A 249 24.85 -8.87 -0.93
N ARG A 250 23.59 -9.23 -0.77
CA ARG A 250 22.84 -9.14 0.48
C ARG A 250 23.56 -9.94 1.59
N PRO A 251 23.62 -9.45 2.83
CA PRO A 251 24.26 -10.16 3.95
C PRO A 251 23.73 -11.58 4.15
N GLU A 252 22.40 -11.77 4.06
CA GLU A 252 21.76 -13.11 4.15
C GLU A 252 22.21 -14.06 3.03
N PHE A 253 22.39 -13.54 1.82
CA PHE A 253 22.87 -14.33 0.68
C PHE A 253 24.32 -14.73 0.90
N ALA A 254 25.16 -13.77 1.33
CA ALA A 254 26.56 -14.04 1.65
C ALA A 254 26.72 -15.04 2.80
N ALA A 255 25.73 -15.11 3.69
CA ALA A 255 25.68 -16.05 4.79
C ALA A 255 25.23 -17.47 4.36
N MET A 256 24.15 -17.58 3.60
CA MET A 256 23.55 -18.89 3.29
C MET A 256 24.10 -19.55 2.03
N ALA A 257 24.95 -18.85 1.26
CA ALA A 257 25.55 -19.41 0.05
C ALA A 257 26.44 -20.63 0.37
N PRO A 258 26.24 -21.77 -0.32
CA PRO A 258 26.95 -23.02 -0.02
C PRO A 258 28.40 -23.03 -0.54
N THR A 259 28.71 -22.20 -1.54
CA THR A 259 29.99 -22.21 -2.25
C THR A 259 30.55 -20.79 -2.38
N MET A 260 31.86 -20.67 -2.48
CA MET A 260 32.56 -19.42 -2.81
C MET A 260 33.22 -19.61 -4.16
N GLU A 261 32.93 -18.75 -5.12
CA GLU A 261 33.49 -18.79 -6.47
C GLU A 261 34.20 -17.48 -6.79
N GLN A 262 35.21 -17.53 -7.66
CA GLN A 262 35.93 -16.32 -8.05
C GLN A 262 35.14 -15.60 -9.14
N ASN A 263 34.80 -14.34 -8.88
CA ASN A 263 34.08 -13.52 -9.85
C ASN A 263 34.99 -13.29 -11.08
N PRO A 264 34.53 -13.60 -12.30
CA PRO A 264 35.33 -13.48 -13.52
C PRO A 264 35.67 -12.03 -13.90
N VAL A 265 34.89 -11.05 -13.41
CA VAL A 265 35.09 -9.62 -13.71
C VAL A 265 35.98 -8.96 -12.66
N THR A 266 35.71 -9.18 -11.38
CA THR A 266 36.43 -8.50 -10.28
C THR A 266 37.65 -9.28 -9.77
N GLY A 267 37.73 -10.58 -10.06
CA GLY A 267 38.77 -11.47 -9.55
C GLY A 267 38.65 -11.79 -8.05
N VAL A 268 37.63 -11.28 -7.37
CA VAL A 268 37.42 -11.47 -5.92
C VAL A 268 36.62 -12.75 -5.67
N LYS A 269 36.98 -13.51 -4.63
CA LYS A 269 36.20 -14.69 -4.19
C LYS A 269 34.92 -14.22 -3.51
N GLU A 270 33.77 -14.55 -4.10
CA GLU A 270 32.45 -14.15 -3.65
C GLU A 270 31.55 -15.36 -3.36
N PRO A 271 30.56 -15.22 -2.46
CA PRO A 271 29.55 -16.23 -2.24
C PRO A 271 28.75 -16.49 -3.52
N TYR A 272 28.64 -17.76 -3.91
CA TYR A 272 27.96 -18.20 -5.13
C TYR A 272 26.90 -19.26 -4.83
N PHE A 273 25.78 -19.14 -5.54
CA PHE A 273 24.68 -20.09 -5.50
C PHE A 273 24.37 -20.58 -6.92
N PRO A 274 24.35 -21.91 -7.17
CA PRO A 274 24.23 -22.45 -8.51
C PRO A 274 22.90 -22.05 -9.18
N GLU A 275 23.01 -21.51 -10.40
CA GLU A 275 21.87 -20.98 -11.14
C GLU A 275 20.80 -22.03 -11.44
N LYS A 276 21.19 -23.28 -11.74
CA LYS A 276 20.24 -24.38 -11.99
C LYS A 276 19.36 -24.67 -10.77
N ALA A 277 19.94 -24.64 -9.57
CA ALA A 277 19.18 -24.80 -8.33
C ALA A 277 18.27 -23.59 -8.09
N ARG A 278 18.74 -22.37 -8.38
CA ARG A 278 17.93 -21.15 -8.28
C ARG A 278 16.72 -21.21 -9.22
N LEU A 279 16.94 -21.60 -10.47
CA LEU A 279 15.88 -21.72 -11.46
C LEU A 279 14.84 -22.75 -11.03
N SER A 280 15.28 -23.92 -10.53
CA SER A 280 14.36 -24.93 -9.99
C SER A 280 13.55 -24.40 -8.81
N ARG A 281 14.17 -23.65 -7.88
CA ARG A 281 13.44 -23.00 -6.77
C ARG A 281 12.46 -21.93 -7.28
N MET A 282 12.86 -21.11 -8.24
CA MET A 282 12.00 -20.07 -8.82
C MET A 282 10.81 -20.66 -9.58
N LEU A 283 11.00 -21.78 -10.29
CA LEU A 283 9.93 -22.52 -10.94
C LEU A 283 8.94 -23.09 -9.92
N THR A 284 9.44 -23.74 -8.86
CA THR A 284 8.59 -24.23 -7.76
C THR A 284 7.84 -23.08 -7.08
N GLY A 285 8.50 -21.94 -6.85
CA GLY A 285 7.85 -20.74 -6.31
C GLY A 285 6.78 -20.16 -7.24
N SER A 286 7.03 -20.16 -8.54
CA SER A 286 6.04 -19.76 -9.55
C SER A 286 4.82 -20.69 -9.54
N MET A 287 5.03 -22.01 -9.37
CA MET A 287 3.93 -22.96 -9.22
C MET A 287 3.10 -22.71 -7.96
N VAL A 288 3.73 -22.37 -6.83
CA VAL A 288 3.01 -21.98 -5.61
C VAL A 288 2.13 -20.75 -5.89
N ILE A 289 2.63 -19.75 -6.61
CA ILE A 289 1.83 -18.56 -6.97
C ILE A 289 0.63 -18.94 -7.83
N VAL A 290 0.79 -19.81 -8.83
CA VAL A 290 -0.33 -20.27 -9.67
C VAL A 290 -1.39 -20.98 -8.83
N VAL A 291 -1.00 -21.88 -7.92
CA VAL A 291 -1.94 -22.53 -6.98
C VAL A 291 -2.68 -21.48 -6.15
N MET A 292 -1.99 -20.45 -5.68
CA MET A 292 -2.61 -19.37 -4.91
C MET A 292 -3.59 -18.52 -5.75
N LEU A 293 -3.31 -18.30 -7.04
CA LEU A 293 -4.27 -17.66 -7.95
C LEU A 293 -5.52 -18.53 -8.15
N CYS A 294 -5.38 -19.85 -8.26
CA CYS A 294 -6.52 -20.76 -8.30
C CYS A 294 -7.36 -20.68 -7.01
N VAL A 295 -6.71 -20.57 -5.85
CA VAL A 295 -7.40 -20.39 -4.56
C VAL A 295 -8.24 -19.12 -4.55
N VAL A 296 -7.73 -18.00 -5.08
CA VAL A 296 -8.53 -16.76 -5.21
C VAL A 296 -9.77 -16.97 -6.08
N MET A 297 -9.64 -17.70 -7.19
CA MET A 297 -10.78 -18.03 -8.05
C MET A 297 -11.83 -18.88 -7.34
N ILE A 298 -11.42 -19.83 -6.50
CA ILE A 298 -12.33 -20.63 -5.66
C ILE A 298 -13.07 -19.74 -4.66
N PHE A 299 -12.37 -18.81 -4.00
CA PHE A 299 -13.00 -17.86 -3.09
C PHE A 299 -13.99 -16.93 -3.80
N LEU A 300 -13.67 -16.47 -5.00
CA LEU A 300 -14.57 -15.69 -5.84
C LEU A 300 -15.87 -16.45 -6.13
N VAL A 301 -15.77 -17.72 -6.55
CA VAL A 301 -16.94 -18.58 -6.75
C VAL A 301 -17.72 -18.75 -5.45
N THR A 302 -17.03 -18.89 -4.32
CA THR A 302 -17.67 -19.01 -2.99
C THR A 302 -18.46 -17.76 -2.61
N VAL A 303 -17.92 -16.56 -2.86
CA VAL A 303 -18.59 -15.28 -2.61
C VAL A 303 -19.83 -15.10 -3.50
N ILE A 304 -19.75 -15.55 -4.76
CA ILE A 304 -20.88 -15.56 -5.70
C ILE A 304 -21.96 -16.51 -5.19
N MET A 305 -21.59 -17.76 -4.84
CA MET A 305 -22.55 -18.71 -4.27
C MET A 305 -23.20 -18.18 -2.98
N TYR A 306 -22.42 -17.54 -2.10
CA TYR A 306 -22.92 -16.90 -0.89
C TYR A 306 -23.98 -15.84 -1.20
N ARG A 307 -23.74 -14.99 -2.20
CA ARG A 307 -24.70 -13.97 -2.65
C ARG A 307 -26.01 -14.61 -3.14
N GLY A 308 -25.91 -15.62 -3.99
CA GLY A 308 -27.07 -16.39 -4.47
C GLY A 308 -27.89 -16.98 -3.31
N ILE A 309 -27.23 -17.62 -2.34
CA ILE A 309 -27.89 -18.21 -1.16
C ILE A 309 -28.57 -17.14 -0.29
N VAL A 310 -27.88 -16.04 0.03
CA VAL A 310 -28.46 -14.96 0.84
C VAL A 310 -29.66 -14.35 0.14
N SER A 311 -29.59 -14.12 -1.17
CA SER A 311 -30.73 -13.61 -1.93
C SER A 311 -31.94 -14.55 -1.83
N MET A 312 -31.74 -15.85 -2.03
CA MET A 312 -32.80 -16.87 -1.92
C MET A 312 -33.42 -16.93 -0.51
N MET A 313 -32.59 -16.93 0.53
CA MET A 313 -33.05 -16.95 1.93
C MET A 313 -33.89 -15.72 2.27
N MET A 314 -33.50 -14.55 1.77
CA MET A 314 -34.21 -13.29 2.01
C MET A 314 -35.56 -13.24 1.28
N TYR A 315 -35.69 -13.87 0.11
CA TYR A 315 -36.97 -14.02 -0.59
C TYR A 315 -37.95 -14.94 0.15
N HIS A 316 -37.46 -15.95 0.88
CA HIS A 316 -38.29 -16.86 1.68
C HIS A 316 -38.72 -16.29 3.03
N THR A 317 -38.17 -15.15 3.47
CA THR A 317 -38.52 -14.54 4.75
C THR A 317 -39.84 -13.78 4.66
N GLU A 318 -40.77 -13.98 5.62
CA GLU A 318 -42.13 -13.42 5.59
C GLU A 318 -42.23 -11.89 5.70
N SER A 319 -41.16 -11.21 6.11
CA SER A 319 -41.13 -9.76 6.28
C SER A 319 -41.08 -8.99 4.95
N ILE A 320 -42.06 -8.09 4.76
CA ILE A 320 -42.25 -7.30 3.53
C ILE A 320 -41.02 -6.43 3.15
N VAL A 321 -40.29 -5.92 4.14
CA VAL A 321 -39.13 -5.03 3.94
C VAL A 321 -37.90 -5.81 3.46
N LEU A 322 -37.64 -6.99 4.02
CA LEU A 322 -36.51 -7.82 3.63
C LEU A 322 -36.71 -8.42 2.24
N ARG A 323 -37.96 -8.67 1.82
CA ARG A 323 -38.29 -9.17 0.47
C ARG A 323 -38.12 -8.12 -0.63
N THR A 324 -38.48 -6.86 -0.36
CA THR A 324 -38.40 -5.76 -1.34
C THR A 324 -36.98 -5.22 -1.54
N GLN A 325 -36.12 -5.31 -0.52
CA GLN A 325 -34.71 -4.88 -0.58
C GLN A 325 -33.72 -6.07 -0.60
N ALA A 326 -34.20 -7.30 -0.81
CA ALA A 326 -33.40 -8.53 -0.75
C ALA A 326 -32.15 -8.45 -1.64
N GLY A 327 -32.29 -7.98 -2.89
CA GLY A 327 -31.18 -7.84 -3.83
C GLY A 327 -30.11 -6.88 -3.35
N ASN A 328 -30.48 -5.67 -2.90
CA ASN A 328 -29.54 -4.66 -2.43
C ASN A 328 -28.81 -5.12 -1.16
N ILE A 329 -29.53 -5.72 -0.21
CA ILE A 329 -28.94 -6.25 1.03
C ILE A 329 -27.99 -7.42 0.71
N ALA A 330 -28.36 -8.32 -0.20
CA ALA A 330 -27.48 -9.40 -0.64
C ALA A 330 -26.20 -8.87 -1.32
N ASN A 331 -26.32 -7.79 -2.11
CA ASN A 331 -25.18 -7.15 -2.78
C ASN A 331 -24.22 -6.50 -1.79
N ILE A 332 -24.76 -5.71 -0.85
CA ILE A 332 -23.96 -5.04 0.19
C ILE A 332 -23.27 -6.07 1.08
N SER A 333 -24.02 -7.07 1.57
CA SER A 333 -23.45 -8.12 2.43
C SER A 333 -22.40 -8.96 1.72
N SER A 334 -22.63 -9.36 0.46
CA SER A 334 -21.63 -10.05 -0.36
C SER A 334 -20.39 -9.18 -0.59
N SER A 335 -20.55 -7.90 -0.89
CA SER A 335 -19.44 -6.96 -1.09
C SER A 335 -18.62 -6.75 0.18
N MET A 336 -19.26 -6.72 1.36
CA MET A 336 -18.57 -6.65 2.65
C MET A 336 -17.79 -7.92 2.97
N VAL A 337 -18.38 -9.10 2.73
CA VAL A 337 -17.69 -10.39 2.89
C VAL A 337 -16.50 -10.47 1.93
N ASN A 338 -16.68 -10.06 0.68
CA ASN A 338 -15.61 -9.98 -0.30
C ASN A 338 -14.47 -9.07 0.16
N LEU A 339 -14.78 -7.87 0.68
CA LEU A 339 -13.77 -6.97 1.25
C LEU A 339 -13.02 -7.62 2.42
N ALA A 340 -13.73 -8.27 3.35
CA ALA A 340 -13.10 -8.94 4.48
C ALA A 340 -12.14 -10.06 4.03
N LEU A 341 -12.55 -10.88 3.06
CA LEU A 341 -11.72 -11.91 2.46
C LEU A 341 -10.50 -11.32 1.77
N ILE A 342 -10.67 -10.26 0.97
CA ILE A 342 -9.57 -9.57 0.29
C ILE A 342 -8.50 -9.11 1.29
N LEU A 343 -8.89 -8.55 2.43
CA LEU A 343 -7.97 -8.06 3.45
C LEU A 343 -7.23 -9.18 4.18
N LEU A 344 -7.97 -10.23 4.61
CA LEU A 344 -7.40 -11.39 5.29
C LEU A 344 -6.39 -12.10 4.37
N MET A 345 -6.79 -12.33 3.13
CA MET A 345 -5.93 -12.92 2.12
C MET A 345 -4.69 -12.07 1.89
N GLY A 346 -4.84 -10.76 1.68
CA GLY A 346 -3.70 -9.86 1.45
C GLY A 346 -2.59 -9.99 2.49
N GLN A 347 -2.94 -10.20 3.77
CA GLN A 347 -1.96 -10.42 4.84
C GLN A 347 -1.24 -11.78 4.71
N VAL A 348 -1.99 -12.87 4.55
CA VAL A 348 -1.44 -14.23 4.40
C VAL A 348 -0.50 -14.30 3.20
N TYR A 349 -0.89 -13.72 2.07
CA TYR A 349 -0.11 -13.78 0.85
C TYR A 349 1.13 -12.91 0.88
N THR A 350 1.10 -11.75 1.54
CA THR A 350 2.31 -10.93 1.71
C THR A 350 3.34 -11.68 2.56
N ALA A 351 2.91 -12.33 3.65
CA ALA A 351 3.79 -13.15 4.48
C ALA A 351 4.35 -14.36 3.71
N LEU A 352 3.52 -15.04 2.91
CA LEU A 352 3.96 -16.16 2.08
C LEU A 352 4.94 -15.71 0.99
N ALA A 353 4.69 -14.58 0.33
CA ALA A 353 5.56 -14.02 -0.70
C ALA A 353 6.93 -13.64 -0.11
N GLU A 354 6.98 -13.13 1.12
CA GLU A 354 8.24 -12.85 1.81
C GLU A 354 9.04 -14.15 2.03
N GLN A 355 8.39 -15.18 2.57
CA GLN A 355 9.03 -16.47 2.83
C GLN A 355 9.50 -17.15 1.54
N LEU A 356 8.70 -17.09 0.48
CA LEU A 356 9.04 -17.67 -0.81
C LEU A 356 10.24 -16.96 -1.44
N THR A 357 10.24 -15.63 -1.42
CA THR A 357 11.34 -14.83 -2.01
C THR A 357 12.64 -14.99 -1.21
N LYS A 358 12.56 -15.21 0.11
CA LYS A 358 13.72 -15.59 0.94
C LYS A 358 14.28 -16.96 0.51
N TRP A 359 13.41 -17.93 0.26
CA TRP A 359 13.82 -19.28 -0.18
C TRP A 359 14.46 -19.32 -1.58
N GLU A 360 14.05 -18.41 -2.47
CA GLU A 360 14.59 -18.27 -3.83
C GLU A 360 16.05 -17.75 -3.88
N MET A 361 16.57 -17.20 -2.78
CA MET A 361 18.00 -16.86 -2.63
C MET A 361 18.55 -15.92 -3.73
N HIS A 362 17.97 -14.72 -3.82
CA HIS A 362 18.47 -13.62 -4.67
C HIS A 362 19.80 -13.05 -4.16
N ARG A 363 20.67 -12.63 -5.08
CA ARG A 363 22.02 -12.13 -4.76
C ARG A 363 21.98 -10.72 -4.18
N THR A 364 21.29 -9.80 -4.85
CA THR A 364 21.25 -8.37 -4.48
C THR A 364 19.92 -7.98 -3.85
N GLN A 365 19.88 -6.83 -3.17
CA GLN A 365 18.68 -6.36 -2.51
C GLN A 365 17.63 -5.90 -3.53
N THR A 366 18.05 -5.27 -4.63
CA THR A 366 17.18 -4.89 -5.75
C THR A 366 16.52 -6.11 -6.37
N GLN A 367 17.27 -7.18 -6.68
CA GLN A 367 16.65 -8.41 -7.23
C GLN A 367 15.66 -9.06 -6.26
N TYR A 368 15.96 -9.05 -4.97
CA TYR A 368 15.04 -9.55 -3.94
C TYR A 368 13.77 -8.70 -3.85
N GLU A 369 13.91 -7.37 -3.79
CA GLU A 369 12.77 -6.44 -3.72
C GLU A 369 11.93 -6.49 -5.01
N ASP A 370 12.53 -6.53 -6.20
CA ASP A 370 11.83 -6.64 -7.48
C ASP A 370 11.03 -7.93 -7.58
N ALA A 371 11.64 -9.07 -7.22
CA ALA A 371 10.97 -10.36 -7.24
C ALA A 371 9.84 -10.42 -6.19
N PHE A 372 10.06 -9.88 -4.99
CA PHE A 372 9.03 -9.79 -3.96
C PHE A 372 7.86 -8.90 -4.40
N THR A 373 8.16 -7.69 -4.89
CA THR A 373 7.16 -6.72 -5.38
C THR A 373 6.36 -7.30 -6.54
N PHE A 374 7.00 -7.98 -7.50
CA PHE A 374 6.29 -8.63 -8.60
C PHE A 374 5.30 -9.69 -8.11
N LYS A 375 5.72 -10.56 -7.18
CA LYS A 375 4.84 -11.61 -6.61
C LYS A 375 3.66 -11.03 -5.85
N VAL A 376 3.92 -10.05 -4.98
CA VAL A 376 2.87 -9.37 -4.21
C VAL A 376 1.93 -8.62 -5.15
N PHE A 377 2.45 -7.96 -6.20
CA PHE A 377 1.66 -7.24 -7.19
C PHE A 377 0.71 -8.17 -7.97
N VAL A 378 1.22 -9.26 -8.56
CA VAL A 378 0.38 -10.21 -9.32
C VAL A 378 -0.73 -10.76 -8.44
N PHE A 379 -0.40 -11.13 -7.21
CA PHE A 379 -1.37 -11.62 -6.25
C PHE A 379 -2.42 -10.56 -5.91
N GLN A 380 -2.00 -9.36 -5.50
CA GLN A 380 -2.93 -8.29 -5.13
C GLN A 380 -3.79 -7.87 -6.32
N PHE A 381 -3.24 -7.84 -7.53
CA PHE A 381 -3.99 -7.53 -8.74
C PHE A 381 -5.16 -8.50 -8.93
N VAL A 382 -4.91 -9.81 -8.89
CA VAL A 382 -5.98 -10.82 -9.04
C VAL A 382 -6.96 -10.76 -7.87
N ASN A 383 -6.48 -10.59 -6.64
CA ASN A 383 -7.35 -10.51 -5.45
C ASN A 383 -8.29 -9.29 -5.46
N PHE A 384 -7.80 -8.10 -5.85
CA PHE A 384 -8.61 -6.88 -5.88
C PHE A 384 -9.52 -6.77 -7.11
N TYR A 385 -9.06 -7.22 -8.27
CA TYR A 385 -9.77 -6.99 -9.54
C TYR A 385 -10.57 -8.19 -10.04
N SER A 386 -10.35 -9.41 -9.55
CA SER A 386 -11.08 -10.60 -10.03
C SER A 386 -12.60 -10.48 -9.90
N SER A 387 -13.08 -10.03 -8.74
CA SER A 387 -14.53 -9.92 -8.49
C SER A 387 -15.19 -8.79 -9.32
N PRO A 388 -14.65 -7.55 -9.37
CA PRO A 388 -15.13 -6.54 -10.32
C PRO A 388 -15.05 -6.98 -11.79
N PHE A 389 -13.99 -7.70 -12.19
CA PHE A 389 -13.83 -8.22 -13.54
C PHE A 389 -14.90 -9.25 -13.90
N TYR A 390 -15.26 -10.12 -12.96
CA TYR A 390 -16.38 -11.05 -13.12
C TYR A 390 -17.71 -10.31 -13.32
N VAL A 391 -18.01 -9.32 -12.47
CA VAL A 391 -19.26 -8.54 -12.54
C VAL A 391 -19.34 -7.76 -13.86
N ALA A 392 -18.22 -7.23 -14.35
CA ALA A 392 -18.18 -6.44 -15.58
C ALA A 392 -18.37 -7.29 -16.86
N PHE A 393 -17.75 -8.48 -16.94
CA PHE A 393 -17.63 -9.22 -18.22
C PHE A 393 -18.39 -10.55 -18.28
N PHE A 394 -18.58 -11.23 -17.15
CA PHE A 394 -19.13 -12.59 -17.12
C PHE A 394 -20.55 -12.63 -16.56
N LYS A 395 -20.87 -11.74 -15.62
CA LYS A 395 -22.20 -11.70 -15.00
C LYS A 395 -23.30 -11.36 -16.01
N GLY A 396 -24.42 -12.07 -15.95
CA GLY A 396 -25.56 -11.86 -16.86
C GLY A 396 -25.39 -12.37 -18.30
N ARG A 397 -24.18 -12.80 -18.71
CA ARG A 397 -23.92 -13.22 -20.10
C ARG A 397 -24.21 -14.70 -20.37
N PHE A 398 -24.18 -15.54 -19.35
CA PHE A 398 -24.32 -17.00 -19.46
C PHE A 398 -25.60 -17.56 -18.79
N VAL A 399 -26.65 -16.75 -18.66
CA VAL A 399 -27.89 -17.15 -17.96
C VAL A 399 -28.81 -17.97 -18.87
N GLY A 400 -28.84 -17.69 -20.17
CA GLY A 400 -29.76 -18.32 -21.12
C GLY A 400 -31.06 -17.54 -21.26
N TYR A 401 -32.17 -18.22 -21.55
CA TYR A 401 -33.49 -17.62 -21.72
C TYR A 401 -34.54 -18.41 -20.92
N PRO A 402 -35.73 -17.81 -20.64
CA PRO A 402 -36.79 -18.50 -19.89
C PRO A 402 -37.13 -19.87 -20.49
N GLY A 403 -36.99 -20.92 -19.67
CA GLY A 403 -37.19 -22.31 -20.07
C GLY A 403 -35.90 -23.10 -20.32
N HIS A 404 -34.78 -22.43 -20.62
CA HIS A 404 -33.47 -23.08 -20.80
C HIS A 404 -32.36 -22.26 -20.13
N TYR A 405 -32.29 -22.33 -18.80
CA TYR A 405 -31.28 -21.64 -18.01
C TYR A 405 -29.97 -22.42 -17.90
N GLY A 406 -28.84 -21.71 -18.01
CA GLY A 406 -27.53 -22.24 -17.67
C GLY A 406 -27.43 -22.51 -16.17
N LYS A 407 -27.13 -23.76 -15.81
CA LYS A 407 -26.94 -24.18 -14.40
C LYS A 407 -25.46 -24.41 -14.13
N LEU A 408 -24.92 -23.74 -13.11
CA LEU A 408 -23.57 -23.95 -12.58
C LEU A 408 -23.68 -24.61 -11.20
N PHE A 409 -23.08 -25.79 -11.03
CA PHE A 409 -23.20 -26.61 -9.81
C PHE A 409 -24.66 -26.85 -9.36
N GLY A 410 -25.57 -27.03 -10.31
CA GLY A 410 -27.00 -27.27 -10.03
C GLY A 410 -27.82 -26.01 -9.69
N MET A 411 -27.17 -24.84 -9.50
CA MET A 411 -27.85 -23.55 -9.28
C MET A 411 -27.94 -22.75 -10.59
N ARG A 412 -29.01 -21.95 -10.75
CA ARG A 412 -29.16 -21.03 -11.88
C ARG A 412 -28.06 -19.96 -11.83
N ASN A 413 -27.41 -19.68 -12.96
CA ASN A 413 -26.43 -18.60 -13.07
C ASN A 413 -27.04 -17.24 -12.68
N GLU A 414 -26.25 -16.40 -12.01
CA GLU A 414 -26.72 -15.09 -11.56
C GLU A 414 -27.08 -14.16 -12.73
N ASP A 415 -28.30 -13.63 -12.68
CA ASP A 415 -28.76 -12.54 -13.53
C ASP A 415 -28.18 -11.20 -13.06
N CYS A 416 -28.09 -10.23 -13.97
CA CYS A 416 -27.86 -8.85 -13.57
C CYS A 416 -29.05 -8.35 -12.75
N GLY A 417 -28.78 -7.54 -11.73
CA GLY A 417 -29.83 -6.88 -10.98
C GLY A 417 -30.71 -5.98 -11.86
N PRO A 418 -31.88 -5.60 -11.34
CA PRO A 418 -32.87 -4.79 -12.06
C PRO A 418 -32.31 -3.47 -12.64
N GLY A 419 -31.36 -2.82 -11.95
CA GLY A 419 -30.70 -1.60 -12.42
C GLY A 419 -29.50 -1.80 -13.35
N GLY A 420 -29.23 -3.03 -13.79
CA GLY A 420 -28.06 -3.40 -14.58
C GLY A 420 -26.82 -3.72 -13.75
N CYS A 421 -25.90 -4.49 -14.34
CA CYS A 421 -24.64 -4.90 -13.67
C CYS A 421 -23.65 -3.73 -13.46
N LEU A 422 -23.82 -2.61 -14.17
CA LEU A 422 -22.92 -1.47 -14.07
C LEU A 422 -23.04 -0.74 -12.72
N ILE A 423 -24.26 -0.62 -12.18
CA ILE A 423 -24.48 -0.04 -10.84
C ILE A 423 -23.87 -0.94 -9.78
N GLU A 424 -24.07 -2.26 -9.89
CA GLU A 424 -23.48 -3.23 -8.96
C GLU A 424 -21.94 -3.15 -8.98
N LEU A 425 -21.35 -3.00 -10.17
CA LEU A 425 -19.91 -2.81 -10.32
C LEU A 425 -19.45 -1.51 -9.66
N ALA A 426 -20.16 -0.41 -9.87
CA ALA A 426 -19.84 0.89 -9.27
C ALA A 426 -19.93 0.85 -7.74
N GLU A 427 -20.99 0.24 -7.20
CA GLU A 427 -21.17 0.03 -5.76
C GLU A 427 -20.04 -0.84 -5.18
N GLN A 428 -19.71 -1.94 -5.85
CA GLN A 428 -18.63 -2.84 -5.42
C GLN A 428 -17.28 -2.11 -5.41
N LEU A 429 -16.94 -1.37 -6.46
CA LEU A 429 -15.70 -0.59 -6.53
C LEU A 429 -15.66 0.48 -5.44
N PHE A 430 -16.79 1.15 -5.17
CA PHE A 430 -16.90 2.13 -4.09
C PHE A 430 -16.64 1.49 -2.72
N ILE A 431 -17.30 0.37 -2.41
CA ILE A 431 -17.11 -0.36 -1.15
C ILE A 431 -15.66 -0.83 -1.00
N ILE A 432 -15.04 -1.36 -2.06
CA ILE A 432 -13.65 -1.83 -2.01
C ILE A 432 -12.69 -0.66 -1.82
N MET A 433 -12.79 0.41 -2.63
CA MET A 433 -11.86 1.54 -2.57
C MET A 433 -11.99 2.32 -1.26
N VAL A 434 -13.22 2.70 -0.87
CA VAL A 434 -13.47 3.48 0.34
C VAL A 434 -13.27 2.61 1.59
N GLY A 435 -13.81 1.39 1.60
CA GLY A 435 -13.67 0.47 2.72
C GLY A 435 -12.21 0.13 3.03
N LYS A 436 -11.41 -0.18 2.00
CA LYS A 436 -9.97 -0.40 2.15
C LYS A 436 -9.26 0.84 2.67
N GLN A 437 -9.55 2.02 2.14
CA GLN A 437 -8.90 3.26 2.58
C GLN A 437 -9.19 3.56 4.07
N ILE A 438 -10.44 3.39 4.49
CA ILE A 438 -10.85 3.57 5.90
C ILE A 438 -10.07 2.59 6.80
N ILE A 439 -10.05 1.31 6.44
CA ILE A 439 -9.39 0.28 7.27
C ILE A 439 -7.88 0.51 7.32
N ASN A 440 -7.24 0.83 6.19
CA ASN A 440 -5.82 1.12 6.15
C ASN A 440 -5.47 2.37 6.98
N ASN A 441 -6.25 3.45 6.87
CA ASN A 441 -6.06 4.65 7.68
C ASN A 441 -6.20 4.35 9.19
N ILE A 442 -7.16 3.50 9.58
CA ILE A 442 -7.32 3.04 10.97
C ILE A 442 -6.10 2.23 11.40
N GLN A 443 -5.65 1.28 10.59
CA GLN A 443 -4.46 0.47 10.89
C GLN A 443 -3.19 1.31 11.01
N GLU A 444 -3.02 2.33 10.17
CA GLU A 444 -1.84 3.18 10.16
C GLU A 444 -1.83 4.19 11.33
N PHE A 445 -2.99 4.75 11.70
CA PHE A 445 -3.05 5.79 12.73
C PHE A 445 -3.40 5.28 14.13
N VAL A 446 -4.38 4.37 14.23
CA VAL A 446 -4.94 3.92 15.52
C VAL A 446 -4.06 2.83 16.12
N VAL A 447 -3.62 1.84 15.34
CA VAL A 447 -2.86 0.69 15.88
C VAL A 447 -1.54 1.13 16.53
N PRO A 448 -0.69 1.98 15.93
CA PRO A 448 0.54 2.41 16.58
C PRO A 448 0.29 3.21 17.86
N LYS A 449 -0.76 4.04 17.90
CA LYS A 449 -1.12 4.81 19.10
C LYS A 449 -1.61 3.91 20.22
N VAL A 450 -2.42 2.91 19.91
CA VAL A 450 -2.89 1.90 20.88
C VAL A 450 -1.70 1.09 21.40
N LYS A 451 -0.82 0.60 20.52
CA LYS A 451 0.41 -0.12 20.92
C LYS A 451 1.30 0.76 21.82
N ALA A 452 1.54 2.01 21.44
CA ALA A 452 2.33 2.95 22.24
C ALA A 452 1.68 3.26 23.61
N TRP A 453 0.35 3.34 23.65
CA TRP A 453 -0.39 3.53 24.90
C TRP A 453 -0.32 2.30 25.82
N LEU A 454 -0.48 1.10 25.27
CA LEU A 454 -0.32 -0.17 26.00
C LEU A 454 1.10 -0.32 26.55
N GLN A 455 2.13 -0.06 25.73
CA GLN A 455 3.53 -0.06 26.17
C GLN A 455 3.78 0.95 27.27
N LYS A 456 3.25 2.18 27.16
CA LYS A 456 3.36 3.19 28.23
C LYS A 456 2.71 2.73 29.53
N ARG A 457 1.56 2.03 29.46
CA ARG A 457 0.90 1.45 30.63
C ARG A 457 1.75 0.35 31.27
N GLN A 458 2.30 -0.55 30.47
CA GLN A 458 3.20 -1.61 30.96
C GLN A 458 4.44 -1.02 31.63
N ILE A 459 5.10 -0.04 31.01
CA ILE A 459 6.27 0.64 31.58
C ILE A 459 5.90 1.34 32.90
N ARG A 460 4.75 2.01 32.98
CA ARG A 460 4.27 2.64 34.23
C ARG A 460 4.01 1.61 35.33
N ALA A 461 3.42 0.46 35.01
CA ALA A 461 3.17 -0.61 35.97
C ALA A 461 4.49 -1.18 36.53
N VAL A 462 5.50 -1.41 35.69
CA VAL A 462 6.84 -1.85 36.09
C VAL A 462 7.57 -0.78 36.92
N ARG A 463 7.45 0.50 36.55
CA ARG A 463 8.07 1.60 37.28
C ARG A 463 7.41 1.84 38.64
N GLY A 464 6.08 1.72 38.72
CA GLY A 464 5.34 1.79 39.98
C GLY A 464 5.69 0.65 40.94
N SER A 465 5.92 -0.56 40.43
CA SER A 465 6.35 -1.71 41.24
C SER A 465 7.82 -1.61 41.68
N ARG A 466 8.73 -1.03 40.88
CA ARG A 466 10.11 -0.71 41.31
C ARG A 466 10.17 0.34 42.41
N ILE A 467 9.34 1.38 42.35
CA ILE A 467 9.27 2.42 43.41
C ILE A 467 8.75 1.85 44.74
N SER A 468 7.91 0.79 44.70
CA SER A 468 7.48 0.07 45.89
C SER A 468 8.51 -0.94 46.44
N GLN A 469 9.54 -1.31 45.66
CA GLN A 469 10.58 -2.27 46.06
C GLN A 469 11.91 -1.64 46.48
N GLU A 470 12.11 -0.33 46.29
CA GLU A 470 13.21 0.36 46.96
C GLU A 470 12.91 0.44 48.47
N PRO A 471 13.73 -0.19 49.33
CA PRO A 471 13.61 0.07 50.75
C PRO A 471 13.89 1.56 50.95
N LYS A 472 12.96 2.25 51.61
CA LYS A 472 13.25 3.55 52.21
C LYS A 472 14.37 3.33 53.24
N LEU A 473 15.62 3.50 52.82
CA LEU A 473 16.73 3.73 53.73
C LEU A 473 16.48 5.10 54.37
N GLY A 474 15.65 5.06 55.41
CA GLY A 474 15.50 6.14 56.34
C GLY A 474 16.70 6.22 57.25
N GLY A 475 17.20 7.43 57.42
CA GLY A 475 17.77 7.87 58.69
C GLY A 475 19.29 7.88 58.78
N GLY A 476 19.85 9.09 58.76
CA GLY A 476 21.10 9.39 59.46
C GLY A 476 22.26 9.80 58.58
N LEU A 477 22.41 11.10 58.32
CA LEU A 477 23.37 11.95 59.04
C LEU A 477 23.54 13.27 58.31
N ARG A 478 23.09 14.31 59.01
CA ARG A 478 23.44 15.70 58.82
C ARG A 478 24.95 15.83 59.03
N ALA A 479 25.67 16.34 58.03
CA ALA A 479 27.04 16.84 58.22
C ALA A 479 27.17 18.14 57.42
N ASP A 480 27.23 19.23 58.17
CA ASP A 480 27.61 20.58 57.76
C ASP A 480 29.07 20.63 57.27
N ARG A 481 29.39 21.77 56.60
CA ARG A 481 30.71 22.34 56.22
C ARG A 481 31.15 22.06 54.78
N VAL A 482 31.59 23.02 53.96
CA VAL A 482 31.78 24.50 54.01
C VAL A 482 31.59 25.00 52.58
#